data_AF-A0A6N7S6C6-F1
#
_entry.id   AF-A0A6N7S6C6-F1
#
_cell.length_a   1.000
_cell.length_b   1.000
_cell.length_c   1.000
_cell.angle_alpha   90.00
_cell.angle_beta   90.00
_cell.angle_gamma   90.00
#
_symmetry.space_group_name_H-M   'P 1'
#
loop_
_entity.id
_entity.type
_entity.pdbx_description
1 polymer ?
#
loop_
_entity_poly.entity_id
_entity_poly.type
_entity_poly.pdbx_seq_one_letter_code
_entity_poly.pdbx_strand_id
1 'polypeptide(L)'
;MDEVVTLLQSILERLEPSELVYTTHELALKLKTHDQRIDLYRNEGLISAIKNGQGFVYTQRSVDQFLEDFDGMDLSSKTAIQIAKIEVAKRKRSSTGTSRRSSR
;
A
#
# COMPACT_ATOMS: atom_id res chain seq x y z
N MET A 1 -21.29 32.11 -11.11
CA MET A 1 -20.15 31.23 -10.74
C MET A 1 -20.54 30.20 -9.68
N ASP A 2 -21.51 30.49 -8.81
CA ASP A 2 -21.87 29.62 -7.69
C ASP A 2 -22.51 28.28 -8.09
N GLU A 3 -23.37 28.22 -9.11
CA GLU A 3 -24.07 26.97 -9.47
C GLU A 3 -23.13 25.82 -9.86
N VAL A 4 -22.00 26.13 -10.50
CA VAL A 4 -21.00 25.12 -10.89
C VAL A 4 -20.25 24.59 -9.66
N VAL A 5 -19.96 25.47 -8.70
CA VAL A 5 -19.29 25.09 -7.45
C VAL A 5 -20.21 24.22 -6.60
N THR A 6 -21.49 24.59 -6.50
CA THR A 6 -22.51 23.81 -5.78
C THR A 6 -22.76 22.45 -6.43
N LEU A 7 -22.77 22.38 -7.77
CA LEU A 7 -22.91 21.13 -8.50
C LEU A 7 -21.69 20.22 -8.24
N LEU A 8 -20.47 20.76 -8.32
CA LEU A 8 -19.25 20.01 -8.06
C LEU A 8 -19.18 19.52 -6.60
N GLN A 9 -19.59 20.34 -5.63
CA GLN A 9 -19.68 19.93 -4.21
C GLN A 9 -20.71 18.82 -4.01
N SER A 10 -21.89 18.92 -4.63
CA SER A 10 -22.92 17.86 -4.55
C SER A 10 -22.49 16.55 -5.20
N ILE A 11 -21.67 16.60 -6.24
CA ILE A 11 -21.07 15.43 -6.88
C ILE A 11 -19.99 14.84 -5.96
N LEU A 12 -19.15 15.69 -5.35
CA LEU A 12 -18.12 15.25 -4.41
C LEU A 12 -18.71 14.62 -3.14
N GLU A 13 -19.82 15.14 -2.62
CA GLU A 13 -20.51 14.60 -1.43
C GLU A 13 -21.28 13.31 -1.74
N ARG A 14 -21.71 13.11 -2.99
CA ARG A 14 -22.34 11.87 -3.48
C ARG A 14 -21.35 10.79 -3.87
N LEU A 15 -20.10 11.18 -4.13
CA LEU A 15 -18.95 10.29 -4.17
C LEU A 15 -18.54 10.03 -2.72
N GLU A 16 -19.31 9.19 -2.02
CA GLU A 16 -18.98 8.78 -0.66
C GLU A 16 -17.50 8.37 -0.53
N PRO A 17 -16.86 8.54 0.64
CA PRO A 17 -15.48 8.13 0.85
C PRO A 17 -15.41 6.60 0.97
N SER A 18 -15.57 5.87 -0.15
CA SER A 18 -15.74 4.42 -0.11
C SER A 18 -14.50 3.62 -0.51
N GLU A 19 -13.38 4.24 -0.86
CA GLU A 19 -12.13 3.51 -1.16
C GLU A 19 -11.19 3.39 0.05
N LEU A 20 -11.71 2.93 1.19
CA LEU A 20 -10.83 2.49 2.29
C LEU A 20 -10.17 1.14 2.00
N VAL A 21 -10.67 0.41 1.00
CA VAL A 21 -10.21 -0.92 0.60
C VAL A 21 -10.15 -1.05 -0.91
N TYR A 22 -9.19 -1.84 -1.39
CA TYR A 22 -9.00 -2.21 -2.79
C TYR A 22 -9.11 -3.72 -2.93
N THR A 23 -9.77 -4.20 -3.98
CA THR A 23 -9.63 -5.59 -4.44
C THR A 23 -8.24 -5.80 -5.09
N THR A 24 -7.86 -7.06 -5.33
CA THR A 24 -6.63 -7.37 -6.08
C THR A 24 -6.58 -6.67 -7.44
N HIS A 25 -7.71 -6.62 -8.15
CA HIS A 25 -7.79 -6.02 -9.48
C HIS A 25 -7.69 -4.49 -9.43
N GLU A 26 -8.43 -3.84 -8.54
CA GLU A 26 -8.37 -2.38 -8.37
C GLU A 26 -6.96 -1.94 -7.94
N LEU A 27 -6.32 -2.69 -7.04
CA LEU A 27 -4.96 -2.38 -6.62
C LEU A 27 -3.96 -2.58 -7.78
N ALA A 28 -4.14 -3.60 -8.61
CA ALA A 28 -3.32 -3.82 -9.79
C ALA A 28 -3.43 -2.64 -10.78
N LEU A 29 -4.64 -2.15 -11.04
CA LEU A 29 -4.87 -0.97 -11.87
C LEU A 29 -4.21 0.27 -11.28
N LYS A 30 -4.39 0.50 -9.96
CA LYS A 30 -3.81 1.64 -9.25
C LYS A 30 -2.28 1.66 -9.31
N LEU A 31 -1.65 0.49 -9.17
CA LEU A 31 -0.20 0.32 -9.25
C LEU A 31 0.31 0.12 -10.69
N LYS A 32 -0.55 0.23 -11.71
CA LYS A 32 -0.25 0.03 -13.13
C LYS A 32 0.50 -1.30 -13.38
N THR A 33 -0.02 -2.36 -12.79
CA THR A 33 0.56 -3.71 -12.79
C THR A 33 -0.52 -4.75 -13.10
N HIS A 34 -0.19 -6.03 -12.93
CA HIS A 34 -1.11 -7.15 -13.13
C HIS A 34 -1.53 -7.77 -11.78
N ASP A 35 -2.73 -8.34 -11.72
CA ASP A 35 -3.30 -9.02 -10.55
C ASP A 35 -2.33 -10.07 -9.97
N GLN A 36 -1.66 -10.83 -10.84
CA GLN A 36 -0.65 -11.84 -10.48
C GLN A 36 0.52 -11.25 -9.69
N ARG A 37 0.90 -9.99 -9.95
CA ARG A 37 1.95 -9.31 -9.20
C ARG A 37 1.47 -8.90 -7.81
N ILE A 38 0.21 -8.47 -7.67
CA ILE A 38 -0.39 -8.22 -6.36
C ILE A 38 -0.47 -9.51 -5.54
N ASP A 39 -0.85 -10.62 -6.17
CA ASP A 39 -0.83 -11.94 -5.54
C ASP A 39 0.59 -12.32 -5.08
N LEU A 40 1.61 -12.08 -5.91
CA LEU A 40 3.00 -12.31 -5.53
C LEU A 40 3.40 -11.47 -4.31
N TYR A 41 3.08 -10.18 -4.30
CA TYR A 41 3.40 -9.30 -3.17
C TYR A 41 2.73 -9.75 -1.87
N ARG A 42 1.45 -10.14 -1.95
CA ARG A 42 0.74 -10.70 -0.79
C ARG A 42 1.38 -12.01 -0.34
N ASN A 43 1.64 -12.94 -1.26
CA ASN A 43 2.18 -14.26 -0.93
C ASN A 43 3.59 -14.18 -0.32
N GLU A 44 4.39 -13.19 -0.74
CA GLU A 44 5.71 -12.92 -0.17
C GLU A 44 5.66 -12.06 1.11
N GLY A 45 4.45 -11.62 1.52
CA GLY A 45 4.21 -10.90 2.77
C GLY A 45 4.59 -9.41 2.72
N LEU A 46 4.62 -8.79 1.54
CA LEU A 46 4.98 -7.38 1.36
C LEU A 46 3.80 -6.46 1.67
N ILE A 47 2.59 -6.93 1.35
CA ILE A 47 1.36 -6.21 1.59
C ILE A 47 0.38 -7.09 2.35
N SER A 48 -0.23 -6.51 3.38
CA SER A 48 -1.24 -7.19 4.19
C SER A 48 -2.60 -7.14 3.48
N ALA A 49 -3.35 -8.24 3.56
CA ALA A 49 -4.65 -8.38 2.94
C ALA A 49 -5.64 -9.10 3.85
N ILE A 50 -6.92 -8.79 3.71
CA ILE A 50 -8.02 -9.45 4.41
C ILE A 50 -8.68 -10.41 3.42
N LYS A 51 -8.82 -11.69 3.80
CA LYS A 51 -9.55 -12.67 3.01
C LYS A 51 -11.05 -12.55 3.29
N ASN A 52 -11.86 -12.23 2.27
CA ASN A 52 -13.30 -11.98 2.42
C ASN A 52 -14.19 -13.10 1.84
N GLY A 53 -13.63 -14.28 1.59
CA GLY A 53 -14.34 -15.44 1.03
C GLY A 53 -14.39 -15.47 -0.50
N GLN A 54 -14.46 -14.32 -1.17
CA GLN A 54 -14.41 -14.21 -2.64
C GLN A 54 -13.00 -13.93 -3.16
N GLY A 55 -12.16 -13.30 -2.35
CA GLY A 55 -10.78 -13.00 -2.69
C GLY A 55 -10.06 -12.30 -1.55
N PHE A 56 -9.21 -11.36 -1.93
CA PHE A 56 -8.44 -10.54 -1.00
C PHE A 56 -8.76 -9.07 -1.20
N VAL A 57 -8.89 -8.36 -0.09
CA VAL A 57 -9.07 -6.91 -0.04
C VAL A 57 -7.93 -6.28 0.76
N TYR A 58 -7.44 -5.15 0.29
CA TYR A 58 -6.27 -4.44 0.77
C TYR A 58 -6.71 -3.08 1.29
N THR A 59 -6.48 -2.80 2.57
CA THR A 59 -6.82 -1.48 3.10
C THR A 59 -5.87 -0.42 2.53
N GLN A 60 -6.35 0.81 2.37
CA GLN A 60 -5.52 1.92 1.93
C GLN A 60 -4.27 2.06 2.80
N ARG A 61 -4.42 1.97 4.14
CA ARG A 61 -3.29 1.96 5.08
C ARG A 61 -2.24 0.90 4.75
N SER A 62 -2.66 -0.30 4.34
CA SER A 62 -1.71 -1.39 4.02
C SER A 62 -0.97 -1.12 2.71
N VAL A 63 -1.66 -0.52 1.74
CA VAL A 63 -1.09 -0.09 0.46
C VAL A 63 -0.08 1.04 0.67
N ASP A 64 -0.44 2.06 1.47
CA ASP A 64 0.42 3.20 1.73
C ASP A 64 1.71 2.75 2.45
N GLN A 65 1.59 1.90 3.48
CA GLN A 65 2.75 1.34 4.17
C GLN A 65 3.65 0.52 3.23
N PHE A 66 3.05 -0.24 2.30
CA PHE A 66 3.80 -0.99 1.29
C PHE A 66 4.57 -0.04 0.36
N LEU A 67 3.94 1.03 -0.12
CA LEU A 67 4.59 2.01 -0.98
C LEU A 67 5.74 2.71 -0.25
N GLU A 68 5.54 3.12 1.01
CA GLU A 68 6.59 3.75 1.81
C GLU A 68 7.76 2.81 2.12
N ASP A 69 7.48 1.56 2.51
CA ASP A 69 8.52 0.59 2.88
C ASP A 69 9.41 0.25 1.68
N PHE A 70 8.82 0.11 0.49
CA PHE A 70 9.50 -0.39 -0.70
C PHE A 70 9.77 0.69 -1.76
N ASP A 71 9.62 1.96 -1.42
CA ASP A 71 9.92 3.07 -2.34
C ASP A 71 11.37 2.99 -2.85
N GLY A 72 11.53 3.15 -4.16
CA GLY A 72 12.81 3.02 -4.86
C GLY A 72 13.43 1.61 -4.88
N MET A 73 12.72 0.56 -4.48
CA MET A 73 13.23 -0.82 -4.49
C MET A 73 12.79 -1.61 -5.73
N ASP A 74 13.61 -2.59 -6.12
CA ASP A 74 13.25 -3.53 -7.18
C ASP A 74 12.39 -4.67 -6.63
N LEU A 75 11.15 -4.76 -7.13
CA LEU A 75 10.18 -5.82 -6.85
C LEU A 75 9.83 -6.63 -8.11
N SER A 76 10.71 -6.66 -9.11
CA SER A 76 10.48 -7.32 -10.40
C SER A 76 10.46 -8.86 -10.30
N SER A 77 11.26 -9.42 -9.39
CA SER A 77 11.44 -10.87 -9.23
C SER A 77 11.37 -11.30 -7.77
N LYS A 78 11.14 -12.60 -7.53
CA LYS A 78 11.14 -13.17 -6.17
C LYS A 78 12.47 -12.93 -5.43
N THR A 79 13.60 -13.02 -6.14
CA THR A 79 14.92 -12.74 -5.56
C THR A 79 15.06 -11.29 -5.16
N ALA A 80 14.66 -10.35 -6.03
CA ALA A 80 14.69 -8.92 -5.74
C ALA A 80 13.79 -8.57 -4.53
N ILE A 81 12.62 -9.21 -4.46
CA ILE A 81 11.71 -9.10 -3.32
C ILE A 81 12.38 -9.53 -2.00
N GLN A 82 13.13 -10.62 -1.96
CA GLN A 82 13.82 -11.03 -0.73
C GLN A 82 14.89 -10.01 -0.30
N ILE A 83 15.65 -9.49 -1.27
CA ILE A 83 16.66 -8.45 -1.01
C ILE A 83 16.00 -7.20 -0.43
N ALA A 84 14.89 -6.77 -1.04
CA ALA A 84 14.11 -5.62 -0.58
C ALA A 84 13.61 -5.82 0.86
N LYS A 85 13.07 -7.00 1.21
CA LYS A 85 12.63 -7.32 2.58
C LYS A 85 13.76 -7.21 3.59
N ILE A 86 14.95 -7.71 3.26
CA ILE A 86 16.14 -7.62 4.12
C ILE A 86 16.51 -6.15 4.35
N GLU A 87 16.47 -5.34 3.30
CA GLU A 87 16.79 -3.91 3.37
C GLU A 87 15.80 -3.13 4.23
N VAL A 88 14.49 -3.33 4.03
CA VAL A 88 13.45 -2.73 4.89
C VAL A 88 13.64 -3.14 6.35
N ALA A 89 13.92 -4.42 6.62
CA ALA A 89 14.15 -4.91 7.98
C ALA A 89 15.43 -4.32 8.62
N LYS A 90 16.44 -3.93 7.83
CA LYS A 90 17.60 -3.18 8.33
C LYS A 90 17.22 -1.74 8.66
N ARG A 91 16.49 -1.04 7.77
CA ARG A 91 16.03 0.34 7.97
C ARG A 91 15.17 0.50 9.23
N LYS A 92 14.24 -0.43 9.48
CA LYS A 92 13.38 -0.41 10.69
C LYS A 92 14.18 -0.63 11.99
N ARG A 93 15.29 -1.37 11.94
CA ARG A 93 16.17 -1.57 13.10
C ARG A 93 17.05 -0.34 13.39
N SER A 94 17.56 0.34 12.36
CA SER A 94 18.38 1.54 12.54
C SER A 94 17.56 2.74 13.04
N SER A 95 16.32 2.90 12.59
CA SER A 95 15.43 3.95 13.09
C SER A 95 15.05 3.76 14.58
N THR A 96 14.85 2.52 15.02
CA THR A 96 14.50 2.19 16.41
C THR A 96 15.70 2.30 17.37
N GLY A 97 16.93 2.12 16.88
CA GLY A 97 18.16 2.13 17.70
C GLY A 97 18.62 3.51 18.16
N THR A 98 18.24 4.59 17.47
CA THR A 98 18.78 5.95 17.75
C THR A 98 18.05 6.65 18.90
N SER A 99 16.84 6.22 19.27
CA SER A 99 16.02 6.92 20.29
C SER A 99 16.39 6.58 21.75
N ARG A 100 17.20 5.54 22.00
CA ARG A 100 17.51 5.07 23.37
C ARG A 100 18.84 5.57 23.96
N ARG A 101 19.60 6.46 23.29
CA ARG A 101 20.98 6.79 23.69
C ARG A 101 21.27 8.25 24.04
N SER A 102 20.27 9.13 24.17
CA SER A 102 20.47 10.55 24.56
C SER A 102 19.88 10.92 25.93
N SER A 103 20.01 10.03 26.91
CA SER A 103 19.64 10.34 28.31
C SER A 103 20.68 9.76 29.26
N ARG A 104 21.86 10.36 29.29
CA ARG A 104 22.78 10.28 30.44
C ARG A 104 23.76 11.44 30.42
#